data_AF-A0A4R6BT22-F1
#
_entry.id   AF-A0A4R6BT22-F1
#
_cell.length_a   1.000
_cell.length_b   1.000
_cell.length_c   1.000
_cell.angle_alpha   90.00
_cell.angle_beta   90.00
_cell.angle_gamma   90.00
#
_symmetry.space_group_name_H-M   'P 1'
#
loop_
_entity.id
_entity.type
_entity.pdbx_description
1 polymer ?
#
loop_
_entity_poly.entity_id
_entity_poly.type
_entity_poly.pdbx_seq_one_letter_code
_entity_poly.pdbx_strand_id
1 'polypeptide(L)'
;MTQKQLAKRQLEIRNKWIMTGIVVLIGTGIYLMVRMSIAAYEERMEDRRVTVDYTYAEAKKRQQKAAPAVSDGVSWSPADGRDIDRFMQPDKFYFHSEQRYQFLNLKMSQKIDAQTLDELLDGQGILDGLGKAFAQASRKEDVNEVYLISHAMLETGKGRSELARGVTLNNEGKRDTDGTRYYNFFGIGAYDNNPVMSGARHAQQQGWDTPEKAVRGGAEFIHREYLARDNQYTLYSMRFNPADPGRHQYATDVMWAHHNARQMADYYKQLGREGRFFTRHYYKR
;
A
#
# COMPACT_ATOMS: atom_id res chain seq x y z
N MET A 1 -16.26 2.67 65.27
CA MET A 1 -14.92 2.41 64.72
C MET A 1 -13.89 2.94 65.71
N THR A 2 -12.85 2.17 66.05
CA THR A 2 -11.78 2.66 66.94
C THR A 2 -10.85 3.62 66.18
N GLN A 3 -10.20 4.57 66.87
CA GLN A 3 -9.23 5.50 66.24
C GLN A 3 -8.18 4.77 65.40
N LYS A 4 -7.72 3.60 65.86
CA LYS A 4 -6.76 2.74 65.15
C LYS A 4 -7.31 2.22 63.81
N GLN A 5 -8.60 1.88 63.75
CA GLN A 5 -9.25 1.45 62.50
C GLN A 5 -9.39 2.62 61.51
N LEU A 6 -9.67 3.83 61.99
CA LEU A 6 -9.76 5.03 61.15
C LEU A 6 -8.41 5.39 60.52
N ALA A 7 -7.34 5.37 61.31
CA ALA A 7 -5.98 5.65 60.84
C ALA A 7 -5.49 4.63 59.79
N LYS A 8 -5.78 3.34 60.00
CA LYS A 8 -5.46 2.28 59.01
C LYS A 8 -6.20 2.52 57.68
N ARG A 9 -7.49 2.85 57.74
CA ARG A 9 -8.30 3.14 56.54
C ARG A 9 -7.79 4.39 55.80
N GLN A 10 -7.40 5.44 56.52
CA GLN A 10 -6.80 6.63 55.92
C GLN A 10 -5.46 6.32 55.24
N LEU A 11 -4.62 5.50 55.87
CA LEU A 11 -3.36 5.04 55.28
C LEU A 11 -3.58 4.20 54.02
N GLU A 12 -4.54 3.27 54.04
CA GLU A 12 -4.90 2.46 52.87
C GLU A 12 -5.41 3.33 51.72
N ILE A 13 -6.27 4.32 52.00
CA ILE A 13 -6.76 5.26 50.99
C ILE A 13 -5.59 6.07 50.40
N ARG A 14 -4.71 6.61 51.25
CA ARG A 14 -3.52 7.35 50.80
C ARG A 14 -2.62 6.49 49.91
N ASN A 15 -2.32 5.27 50.33
CA ASN A 15 -1.48 4.36 49.57
C ASN A 15 -2.13 3.98 48.23
N LYS A 16 -3.46 3.77 48.20
CA LYS A 16 -4.20 3.55 46.94
C LYS A 16 -4.05 4.75 46.00
N TRP A 17 -4.25 5.98 46.47
CA TRP A 17 -4.05 7.18 45.64
C TRP A 17 -2.62 7.34 45.14
N ILE A 18 -1.62 7.05 45.98
CA ILE A 18 -0.21 7.06 45.57
C ILE A 18 0.04 6.01 44.48
N MET A 19 -0.43 4.78 44.67
CA MET A 19 -0.27 3.70 43.69
C MET A 19 -0.98 4.01 42.37
N THR A 20 -2.21 4.53 42.42
CA THR A 20 -2.95 4.98 41.24
C THR A 20 -2.19 6.10 40.52
N GLY A 21 -1.66 7.09 41.26
CA GLY A 21 -0.83 8.15 40.69
C GLY A 21 0.42 7.62 39.99
N ILE A 22 1.13 6.66 40.59
CA ILE A 22 2.31 6.02 39.99
C ILE A 22 1.93 5.28 38.69
N VAL A 23 0.85 4.50 38.69
CA VAL A 23 0.41 3.76 37.49
C VAL A 23 0.04 4.72 36.35
N VAL A 24 -0.67 5.82 36.66
CA VAL A 24 -1.02 6.83 35.67
C VAL A 24 0.24 7.52 35.11
N LEU A 25 1.21 7.86 35.96
CA LEU A 25 2.46 8.47 35.53
C LEU A 25 3.28 7.53 34.62
N ILE A 26 3.39 6.26 34.99
CA ILE A 26 4.08 5.24 34.17
C ILE A 26 3.36 5.08 32.82
N GLY A 27 2.04 4.92 32.84
CA GLY A 27 1.24 4.79 31.61
C GLY A 27 1.37 6.00 30.69
N THR A 28 1.36 7.21 31.27
CA THR A 28 1.57 8.46 30.52
C THR A 28 2.98 8.53 29.95
N GLY A 29 4.00 8.17 30.74
CA GLY A 29 5.39 8.13 30.29
C GLY A 29 5.59 7.17 29.11
N ILE A 30 5.06 5.96 29.19
CA ILE A 30 5.10 4.96 28.10
C ILE A 30 4.39 5.50 26.85
N TYR A 31 3.19 6.06 27.02
CA TYR A 31 2.44 6.65 25.91
C TYR A 31 3.23 7.74 25.19
N LEU A 32 3.84 8.67 25.94
CA LEU A 32 4.67 9.74 25.37
C LEU A 32 5.90 9.19 24.64
N MET A 33 6.60 8.21 25.22
CA MET A 33 7.75 7.58 24.56
C MET A 33 7.37 6.93 23.23
N VAL A 34 6.24 6.22 23.18
CA VAL A 34 5.71 5.62 21.94
C VAL A 34 5.37 6.69 20.91
N ARG A 35 4.68 7.77 21.33
CA ARG A 35 4.33 8.90 20.45
C ARG A 35 5.57 9.58 19.88
N MET A 36 6.59 9.83 20.71
CA MET A 36 7.86 10.41 20.25
C MET A 36 8.59 9.49 19.28
N SER A 37 8.59 8.18 19.55
CA SER A 37 9.23 7.18 18.68
C SER A 37 8.56 7.11 17.31
N ILE A 38 7.22 7.15 17.27
CA ILE A 38 6.45 7.20 16.02
C ILE A 38 6.71 8.50 15.26
N ALA A 39 6.68 9.65 15.94
CA ALA A 39 6.95 10.94 15.30
C ALA A 39 8.36 10.98 14.68
N ALA A 40 9.38 10.55 15.41
CA ALA A 40 10.75 10.47 14.92
C ALA A 40 10.94 9.43 13.79
N TYR A 41 10.10 8.39 13.74
CA TYR A 41 10.07 7.46 12.61
C TYR A 41 9.42 8.10 11.37
N GLU A 42 8.26 8.72 11.52
CA GLU A 42 7.56 9.40 10.43
C GLU A 42 8.43 10.52 9.84
N GLU A 43 9.06 11.36 10.66
CA GLU A 43 9.98 12.43 10.20
C GLU A 43 11.15 11.88 9.38
N ARG A 44 11.76 10.76 9.80
CA ARG A 44 12.81 10.09 9.03
C ARG A 44 12.33 9.51 7.70
N MET A 45 11.02 9.23 7.59
CA MET A 45 10.41 8.64 6.40
C MET A 45 9.77 9.67 5.47
N GLU A 46 9.61 10.93 5.89
CA GLU A 46 9.07 12.01 5.04
C GLU A 46 9.93 12.20 3.78
N ASP A 47 11.26 12.19 3.92
CA ASP A 47 12.20 12.20 2.79
C ASP A 47 13.38 11.25 3.04
N ARG A 48 13.11 9.95 2.97
CA ARG A 48 14.13 8.93 3.16
C ARG A 48 15.09 8.90 1.97
N ARG A 49 16.38 8.95 2.26
CA ARG A 49 17.45 8.85 1.25
C ARG A 49 18.10 7.47 1.33
N VAL A 50 18.21 6.80 0.19
CA VAL A 50 18.86 5.50 0.04
C VAL A 50 20.04 5.64 -0.90
N THR A 51 21.23 5.27 -0.43
CA THR A 51 22.39 5.12 -1.30
C THR A 51 22.31 3.77 -1.99
N VAL A 52 22.41 3.78 -3.32
CA VAL A 52 22.38 2.57 -4.13
C VAL A 52 23.80 2.04 -4.31
N ASP A 53 23.97 0.72 -4.22
CA ASP A 53 25.30 0.12 -4.25
C ASP A 53 25.99 0.10 -5.61
N TYR A 54 25.24 0.38 -6.67
CA TYR A 54 25.70 0.48 -8.05
C TYR A 54 25.87 1.94 -8.46
N THR A 55 26.79 2.18 -9.39
CA THR A 55 26.76 3.38 -10.21
C THR A 55 25.55 3.34 -11.15
N TYR A 56 25.12 4.50 -11.64
CA TYR A 56 24.03 4.57 -12.61
C TYR A 56 24.36 3.78 -13.90
N ALA A 57 25.60 3.85 -14.37
CA ALA A 57 26.06 3.14 -15.56
C ALA A 57 26.00 1.60 -15.40
N GLU A 58 26.41 1.08 -14.24
CA GLU A 58 26.29 -0.35 -13.94
C GLU A 58 24.83 -0.78 -13.88
N ALA A 59 23.99 -0.03 -13.17
CA ALA A 59 22.56 -0.32 -13.07
C ALA A 59 21.91 -0.36 -14.45
N LYS A 60 22.19 0.63 -15.31
CA LYS A 60 21.69 0.69 -16.69
C LYS A 60 22.11 -0.52 -17.51
N LYS A 61 23.40 -0.90 -17.45
CA LYS A 61 23.92 -2.07 -18.16
C LYS A 61 23.21 -3.35 -17.73
N ARG A 62 22.85 -3.45 -16.45
CA ARG A 62 22.07 -4.59 -15.95
C ARG A 62 20.61 -4.54 -16.42
N GLN A 63 19.98 -3.37 -16.46
CA GLN A 63 18.63 -3.21 -17.03
C GLN A 63 18.56 -3.66 -18.49
N GLN A 64 19.56 -3.32 -19.31
CA GLN A 64 19.59 -3.70 -20.72
C GLN A 64 19.56 -5.22 -20.93
N LYS A 65 20.02 -6.00 -19.94
CA LYS A 65 20.01 -7.47 -19.99
C LYS A 65 18.70 -8.08 -19.48
N ALA A 66 17.81 -7.28 -18.90
CA ALA A 66 16.55 -7.73 -18.31
C ALA A 66 15.39 -7.77 -19.33
N ALA A 67 15.70 -7.72 -20.63
CA ALA A 67 14.72 -7.64 -21.72
C ALA A 67 13.64 -6.56 -21.50
N PRO A 68 14.04 -5.29 -21.23
CA PRO A 68 13.08 -4.22 -20.99
C PRO A 68 12.30 -3.94 -22.26
N ALA A 69 11.03 -3.57 -22.11
CA ALA A 69 10.13 -3.23 -23.20
C ALA A 69 9.67 -1.78 -23.07
N VAL A 70 9.21 -1.21 -24.18
CA VAL A 70 8.54 0.09 -24.26
C VAL A 70 7.30 -0.07 -25.15
N SER A 71 6.24 0.68 -24.83
CA SER A 71 5.04 0.72 -25.65
C SER A 71 4.75 2.13 -26.15
N ASP A 72 4.31 2.23 -27.40
CA ASP A 72 3.76 3.45 -28.00
C ASP A 72 2.23 3.58 -27.78
N GLY A 73 1.63 2.67 -26.99
CA GLY A 73 0.18 2.58 -26.78
C GLY A 73 -0.54 1.66 -27.76
N VAL A 74 0.14 1.15 -28.78
CA VAL A 74 -0.42 0.22 -29.79
C VAL A 74 0.37 -1.09 -29.84
N SER A 75 1.69 -1.00 -29.77
CA SER A 75 2.62 -2.12 -29.90
C SER A 75 3.65 -2.12 -28.78
N TRP A 76 4.28 -3.29 -28.57
CA TRP A 76 5.40 -3.46 -27.66
C TRP A 76 6.68 -3.67 -28.46
N SER A 77 7.74 -2.96 -28.09
CA SER A 77 9.07 -3.11 -28.69
C SER A 77 10.14 -3.25 -27.59
N PRO A 78 11.29 -3.89 -27.85
CA PRO A 78 12.42 -3.86 -26.93
C PRO A 78 12.87 -2.41 -26.68
N ALA A 79 13.07 -2.04 -25.40
CA ALA A 79 13.55 -0.72 -25.02
C ALA A 79 15.06 -0.59 -25.24
N ASP A 80 15.49 0.52 -25.85
CA ASP A 80 16.90 0.79 -26.07
C ASP A 80 17.57 1.48 -24.86
N GLY A 81 18.87 1.77 -24.96
CA GLY A 81 19.60 2.44 -23.87
C GLY A 81 19.13 3.88 -23.58
N ARG A 82 18.51 4.56 -24.55
CA ARG A 82 17.95 5.92 -24.39
C ARG A 82 16.59 5.86 -23.71
N ASP A 83 15.77 4.85 -24.03
CA ASP A 83 14.50 4.61 -23.34
C ASP A 83 14.75 4.34 -21.85
N ILE A 84 15.71 3.47 -21.53
CA ILE A 84 16.10 3.22 -20.14
C ILE A 84 16.59 4.50 -19.47
N ASP A 85 17.41 5.33 -20.15
CA ASP A 85 17.89 6.59 -19.57
C ASP A 85 16.77 7.59 -19.30
N ARG A 86 15.76 7.61 -20.17
CA ARG A 86 14.64 8.52 -20.04
C ARG A 86 13.83 8.24 -18.78
N PHE A 87 13.63 6.97 -18.42
CA PHE A 87 12.70 6.59 -17.35
C PHE A 87 13.37 6.08 -16.07
N MET A 88 14.59 5.54 -16.14
CA MET A 88 15.29 5.05 -14.94
C MET A 88 16.00 6.16 -14.16
N GLN A 89 16.40 7.27 -14.79
CA GLN A 89 17.20 8.30 -14.14
C GLN A 89 16.36 9.07 -13.08
N PRO A 90 16.57 8.81 -11.77
CA PRO A 90 15.58 9.17 -10.76
C PRO A 90 15.65 10.64 -10.31
N ASP A 91 16.83 11.24 -10.41
CA ASP A 91 17.12 12.62 -10.02
C ASP A 91 16.24 13.65 -10.74
N LYS A 92 15.93 13.40 -12.01
CA LYS A 92 15.02 14.22 -12.83
C LYS A 92 13.59 14.28 -12.29
N PHE A 93 13.19 13.30 -11.47
CA PHE A 93 11.79 13.11 -11.09
C PHE A 93 11.51 13.41 -9.61
N TYR A 94 12.51 13.54 -8.74
CA TYR A 94 12.31 13.67 -7.28
C TYR A 94 11.41 14.83 -6.84
N PHE A 95 11.40 15.92 -7.61
CA PHE A 95 10.63 17.13 -7.33
C PHE A 95 9.66 17.50 -8.46
N HIS A 96 9.46 16.59 -9.42
CA HIS A 96 8.47 16.78 -10.48
C HIS A 96 7.05 16.65 -9.88
N SER A 97 6.12 17.52 -10.29
CA SER A 97 4.75 17.58 -9.78
C SER A 97 4.04 16.22 -9.77
N GLU A 98 4.09 15.49 -10.89
CA GLU A 98 3.55 14.13 -11.02
C GLU A 98 4.58 13.04 -10.70
N GLN A 99 5.76 13.10 -11.31
CA GLN A 99 6.69 11.97 -11.28
C GLN A 99 7.38 11.76 -9.92
N ARG A 100 7.27 12.72 -8.97
CA ARG A 100 7.71 12.49 -7.59
C ARG A 100 6.99 11.31 -6.93
N TYR A 101 5.76 11.00 -7.35
CA TYR A 101 4.98 9.89 -6.81
C TYR A 101 5.55 8.51 -7.19
N GLN A 102 6.52 8.44 -8.13
CA GLN A 102 7.31 7.22 -8.33
C GLN A 102 8.07 6.81 -7.07
N PHE A 103 8.38 7.77 -6.19
CA PHE A 103 9.17 7.61 -4.99
C PHE A 103 8.32 7.60 -3.71
N LEU A 104 6.98 7.68 -3.81
CA LEU A 104 6.10 7.58 -2.66
C LEU A 104 6.31 6.22 -1.98
N ASN A 105 6.50 6.21 -0.67
CA ASN A 105 6.61 5.00 0.12
C ASN A 105 5.22 4.35 0.25
N LEU A 106 5.01 3.30 -0.51
CA LEU A 106 3.77 2.55 -0.59
C LEU A 106 3.55 1.65 0.63
N LYS A 107 4.58 1.41 1.46
CA LYS A 107 4.52 0.66 2.72
C LYS A 107 4.30 1.58 3.93
N MET A 108 3.63 2.73 3.71
CA MET A 108 3.25 3.64 4.78
C MET A 108 1.87 4.24 4.51
N SER A 109 0.94 4.01 5.43
CA SER A 109 -0.33 4.71 5.42
C SER A 109 -0.15 6.18 5.80
N GLN A 110 -0.81 7.08 5.08
CA GLN A 110 -0.88 8.50 5.43
C GLN A 110 -2.01 8.83 6.39
N LYS A 111 -2.79 7.82 6.78
CA LYS A 111 -3.93 7.93 7.69
C LYS A 111 -4.98 8.92 7.18
N ILE A 112 -5.15 9.03 5.86
CA ILE A 112 -6.29 9.73 5.25
C ILE A 112 -7.59 9.10 5.80
N ASP A 113 -8.56 9.95 6.12
CA ASP A 113 -9.82 9.51 6.70
C ASP A 113 -10.74 8.88 5.65
N ALA A 114 -11.67 8.06 6.12
CA ALA A 114 -12.56 7.29 5.27
C ALA A 114 -13.40 8.17 4.32
N GLN A 115 -13.89 9.32 4.82
CA GLN A 115 -14.75 10.22 4.05
C GLN A 115 -13.98 10.85 2.90
N THR A 116 -12.74 11.30 3.14
CA THR A 116 -11.87 11.78 2.08
C THR A 116 -11.62 10.67 1.04
N LEU A 117 -11.37 9.43 1.46
CA LEU A 117 -11.16 8.33 0.51
C LEU A 117 -12.40 7.99 -0.33
N ASP A 118 -13.61 8.18 0.22
CA ASP A 118 -14.85 7.99 -0.53
C ASP A 118 -14.97 8.97 -1.71
N GLU A 119 -14.29 10.12 -1.69
CA GLU A 119 -14.24 11.06 -2.83
C GLU A 119 -13.55 10.46 -4.06
N LEU A 120 -12.59 9.54 -3.88
CA LEU A 120 -12.02 8.77 -5.00
C LEU A 120 -12.97 7.68 -5.44
N LEU A 121 -13.63 7.03 -4.49
CA LEU A 121 -14.44 5.84 -4.71
C LEU A 121 -15.82 6.16 -5.26
N ASP A 122 -16.27 7.41 -5.22
CA ASP A 122 -17.56 7.83 -5.78
C ASP A 122 -17.70 7.49 -7.27
N GLY A 123 -18.79 6.80 -7.63
CA GLY A 123 -19.08 6.38 -9.01
C GLY A 123 -18.15 5.29 -9.56
N GLN A 124 -17.36 4.62 -8.72
CA GLN A 124 -16.50 3.49 -9.06
C GLN A 124 -17.18 2.12 -8.83
N GLY A 125 -18.51 2.05 -8.90
CA GLY A 125 -19.26 0.80 -8.92
C GLY A 125 -19.33 0.12 -7.56
N ILE A 126 -18.90 -1.14 -7.46
CA ILE A 126 -18.93 -1.87 -6.18
C ILE A 126 -17.94 -1.31 -5.15
N LEU A 127 -17.04 -0.43 -5.57
CA LEU A 127 -16.07 0.23 -4.69
C LEU A 127 -16.66 1.45 -3.95
N ASP A 128 -17.81 1.96 -4.39
CA ASP A 128 -18.49 3.13 -3.82
C ASP A 128 -18.74 2.92 -2.32
N GLY A 129 -18.38 3.90 -1.49
CA GLY A 129 -18.58 3.86 -0.04
C GLY A 129 -17.64 2.92 0.73
N LEU A 130 -16.65 2.30 0.08
CA LEU A 130 -15.68 1.43 0.75
C LEU A 130 -14.52 2.19 1.41
N GLY A 131 -14.54 3.53 1.50
CA GLY A 131 -13.47 4.36 2.05
C GLY A 131 -13.09 3.95 3.47
N LYS A 132 -14.06 3.53 4.29
CA LYS A 132 -13.79 2.98 5.63
C LYS A 132 -13.02 1.66 5.58
N ALA A 133 -13.36 0.76 4.66
CA ALA A 133 -12.66 -0.52 4.52
C ALA A 133 -11.22 -0.31 4.06
N PHE A 134 -11.00 0.56 3.07
CA PHE A 134 -9.67 0.93 2.59
C PHE A 134 -8.84 1.61 3.69
N ALA A 135 -9.39 2.62 4.38
CA ALA A 135 -8.69 3.29 5.48
C ALA A 135 -8.28 2.32 6.60
N GLN A 136 -9.14 1.37 6.96
CA GLN A 136 -8.84 0.37 7.99
C GLN A 136 -7.79 -0.64 7.53
N ALA A 137 -7.91 -1.14 6.30
CA ALA A 137 -6.97 -2.10 5.73
C ALA A 137 -5.57 -1.47 5.58
N SER A 138 -5.49 -0.26 5.02
CA SER A 138 -4.25 0.49 4.88
C SER A 138 -3.53 0.75 6.19
N ARG A 139 -4.27 1.11 7.26
CA ARG A 139 -3.68 1.32 8.60
C ARG A 139 -3.21 0.02 9.25
N LYS A 140 -3.92 -1.09 9.01
CA LYS A 140 -3.59 -2.39 9.60
C LYS A 140 -2.33 -2.99 8.95
N GLU A 141 -2.25 -2.88 7.63
CA GLU A 141 -1.20 -3.51 6.82
C GLU A 141 -0.07 -2.53 6.45
N ASP A 142 -0.09 -1.30 6.95
CA ASP A 142 0.85 -0.23 6.56
C ASP A 142 1.02 -0.14 5.03
N VAL A 143 -0.10 0.01 4.31
CA VAL A 143 -0.12 0.22 2.86
C VAL A 143 -0.68 1.60 2.59
N ASN A 144 -0.04 2.36 1.69
CA ASN A 144 -0.54 3.64 1.25
C ASN A 144 -1.95 3.50 0.65
N GLU A 145 -2.93 4.18 1.26
CA GLU A 145 -4.34 4.06 0.92
C GLU A 145 -4.70 4.53 -0.50
N VAL A 146 -4.04 5.57 -1.00
CA VAL A 146 -4.26 6.04 -2.39
C VAL A 146 -3.75 5.00 -3.39
N TYR A 147 -2.61 4.36 -3.10
CA TYR A 147 -2.08 3.27 -3.92
C TYR A 147 -2.98 2.04 -3.88
N LEU A 148 -3.46 1.65 -2.70
CA LEU A 148 -4.35 0.51 -2.54
C LEU A 148 -5.66 0.70 -3.33
N ILE A 149 -6.25 1.90 -3.28
CA ILE A 149 -7.43 2.26 -4.08
C ILE A 149 -7.11 2.29 -5.57
N SER A 150 -5.99 2.90 -5.97
CA SER A 150 -5.53 2.94 -7.37
C SER A 150 -5.42 1.53 -7.95
N HIS A 151 -4.83 0.61 -7.20
CA HIS A 151 -4.68 -0.78 -7.59
C HIS A 151 -6.04 -1.47 -7.74
N ALA A 152 -6.91 -1.32 -6.74
CA ALA A 152 -8.26 -1.89 -6.80
C ALA A 152 -9.05 -1.37 -8.02
N MET A 153 -8.99 -0.07 -8.31
CA MET A 153 -9.67 0.51 -9.47
C MET A 153 -9.14 -0.04 -10.79
N LEU A 154 -7.81 -0.22 -10.92
CA LEU A 154 -7.21 -0.77 -12.13
C LEU A 154 -7.66 -2.23 -12.35
N GLU A 155 -7.51 -3.07 -11.32
CA GLU A 155 -7.80 -4.51 -11.39
C GLU A 155 -9.29 -4.82 -11.58
N THR A 156 -10.16 -3.91 -11.17
CA THR A 156 -11.62 -4.11 -11.24
C THR A 156 -12.28 -3.37 -12.39
N GLY A 157 -11.51 -2.65 -13.22
CA GLY A 157 -12.08 -1.77 -14.23
C GLY A 157 -13.03 -0.74 -13.60
N LYS A 158 -12.56 -0.08 -12.54
CA LYS A 158 -13.32 0.87 -11.70
C LYS A 158 -14.56 0.22 -11.09
N GLY A 159 -14.36 -0.90 -10.38
CA GLY A 159 -15.36 -1.67 -9.63
C GLY A 159 -16.51 -2.26 -10.46
N ARG A 160 -16.33 -2.40 -11.78
CA ARG A 160 -17.37 -2.88 -12.70
C ARG A 160 -17.15 -4.30 -13.19
N SER A 161 -15.94 -4.85 -13.02
CA SER A 161 -15.64 -6.21 -13.44
C SER A 161 -16.56 -7.22 -12.75
N GLU A 162 -16.79 -8.35 -13.41
CA GLU A 162 -17.63 -9.41 -12.86
C GLU A 162 -17.08 -9.94 -11.53
N LEU A 163 -15.77 -10.21 -11.48
CA LEU A 163 -15.10 -10.69 -10.29
C LEU A 163 -15.19 -9.69 -9.12
N ALA A 164 -15.12 -8.38 -9.40
CA ALA A 164 -15.30 -7.34 -8.38
C ALA A 164 -16.74 -7.29 -7.86
N ARG A 165 -17.74 -7.34 -8.75
CA ARG A 165 -19.17 -7.36 -8.34
C ARG A 165 -19.57 -8.63 -7.58
N GLY A 166 -18.69 -9.62 -7.63
CA GLY A 166 -18.75 -10.85 -6.89
C GLY A 166 -19.43 -11.98 -7.65
N VAL A 167 -19.00 -13.21 -7.37
CA VAL A 167 -19.52 -14.43 -7.99
C VAL A 167 -20.15 -15.29 -6.90
N THR A 168 -21.40 -15.70 -7.11
CA THR A 168 -22.11 -16.59 -6.18
C THR A 168 -21.70 -18.03 -6.42
N LEU A 169 -21.17 -18.69 -5.39
CA LEU A 169 -20.63 -20.04 -5.44
C LEU A 169 -21.26 -20.94 -4.37
N ASN A 170 -21.46 -22.22 -4.71
CA ASN A 170 -21.75 -23.27 -3.74
C ASN A 170 -20.48 -23.79 -3.05
N ASN A 171 -20.62 -24.77 -2.15
CA ASN A 171 -19.50 -25.33 -1.38
C ASN A 171 -18.45 -26.05 -2.24
N GLU A 172 -18.80 -26.47 -3.45
CA GLU A 172 -17.87 -27.08 -4.41
C GLU A 172 -17.17 -26.06 -5.32
N GLY A 173 -17.37 -24.75 -5.09
CA GLY A 173 -16.76 -23.68 -5.89
C GLY A 173 -17.31 -23.58 -7.31
N LYS A 174 -18.56 -23.99 -7.51
CA LYS A 174 -19.31 -23.85 -8.76
C LYS A 174 -20.33 -22.73 -8.63
N ARG A 175 -20.68 -22.10 -9.75
CA ARG A 175 -21.72 -21.06 -9.75
C ARG A 175 -23.05 -21.64 -9.31
N ASP A 176 -23.69 -20.95 -8.40
CA ASP A 176 -24.98 -21.32 -7.84
C ASP A 176 -25.68 -20.05 -7.40
N THR A 177 -26.95 -19.86 -7.79
CA THR A 177 -27.73 -18.68 -7.40
C THR A 177 -28.08 -18.68 -5.91
N ASP A 178 -28.13 -19.87 -5.30
CA ASP A 178 -28.46 -20.05 -3.88
C ASP A 178 -27.20 -20.15 -2.99
N GLY A 179 -26.02 -19.97 -3.59
CA GLY A 179 -24.73 -20.02 -2.90
C GLY A 179 -24.36 -18.73 -2.15
N THR A 180 -23.10 -18.64 -1.75
CA THR A 180 -22.52 -17.44 -1.12
C THR A 180 -21.80 -16.59 -2.17
N ARG A 181 -21.98 -15.27 -2.14
CA ARG A 181 -21.30 -14.34 -3.05
C ARG A 181 -19.92 -13.98 -2.51
N TYR A 182 -18.89 -14.15 -3.32
CA TYR A 182 -17.51 -13.82 -2.98
C TYR A 182 -16.94 -12.73 -3.89
N TYR A 183 -16.15 -11.83 -3.32
CA TYR A 183 -15.63 -10.62 -3.98
C TYR A 183 -14.11 -10.66 -4.06
N ASN A 184 -13.54 -10.09 -5.12
CA ASN A 184 -12.09 -9.95 -5.26
C ASN A 184 -11.76 -8.68 -6.05
N PHE A 185 -11.07 -7.74 -5.37
CA PHE A 185 -10.78 -6.40 -5.90
C PHE A 185 -9.36 -6.24 -6.45
N PHE A 186 -8.53 -7.28 -6.39
CA PHE A 186 -7.11 -7.19 -6.74
C PHE A 186 -6.67 -8.31 -7.69
N GLY A 187 -7.63 -9.01 -8.32
CA GLY A 187 -7.34 -10.09 -9.26
C GLY A 187 -6.59 -11.28 -8.63
N ILE A 188 -6.60 -11.42 -7.31
CA ILE A 188 -5.75 -12.40 -6.62
C ILE A 188 -6.25 -13.82 -6.93
N GLY A 189 -5.37 -14.67 -7.46
CA GLY A 189 -5.75 -16.03 -7.84
C GLY A 189 -6.49 -16.13 -9.18
N ALA A 190 -6.63 -15.03 -9.93
CA ALA A 190 -7.30 -15.00 -11.24
C ALA A 190 -6.34 -15.38 -12.37
N TYR A 191 -6.15 -16.69 -12.55
CA TYR A 191 -5.25 -17.25 -13.58
C TYR A 191 -6.02 -18.02 -14.68
N ASP A 192 -5.30 -18.37 -15.75
CA ASP A 192 -5.68 -19.32 -16.82
C ASP A 192 -6.83 -18.87 -17.76
N ASN A 193 -7.40 -19.84 -18.50
CA ASN A 193 -8.49 -19.65 -19.46
C ASN A 193 -9.83 -19.20 -18.82
N ASN A 194 -9.91 -19.12 -17.48
CA ASN A 194 -11.11 -18.67 -16.77
C ASN A 194 -10.76 -17.89 -15.48
N PRO A 195 -10.23 -16.66 -15.62
CA PRO A 195 -9.73 -15.85 -14.51
C PRO A 195 -10.82 -15.48 -13.50
N VAL A 196 -12.08 -15.34 -13.94
CA VAL A 196 -13.20 -15.01 -13.05
C VAL A 196 -13.47 -16.15 -12.08
N MET A 197 -13.53 -17.39 -12.55
CA MET A 197 -13.83 -18.53 -11.68
C MET A 197 -12.66 -18.90 -10.76
N SER A 198 -11.41 -18.82 -11.25
CA SER A 198 -10.24 -19.07 -10.41
C SER A 198 -10.12 -18.02 -9.30
N GLY A 199 -10.28 -16.73 -9.65
CA GLY A 199 -10.28 -15.64 -8.67
C GLY A 199 -11.43 -15.71 -7.65
N ALA A 200 -12.62 -16.13 -8.08
CA ALA A 200 -13.77 -16.30 -7.17
C ALA A 200 -13.60 -17.48 -6.21
N ARG A 201 -13.05 -18.61 -6.66
CA ARG A 201 -12.71 -19.75 -5.78
C ARG A 201 -11.62 -19.40 -4.79
N HIS A 202 -10.64 -18.59 -5.21
CA HIS A 202 -9.65 -18.06 -4.29
C HIS A 202 -10.33 -17.20 -3.20
N ALA A 203 -11.20 -16.27 -3.59
CA ALA A 203 -11.97 -15.46 -2.66
C ALA A 203 -12.83 -16.30 -1.69
N GLN A 204 -13.42 -17.40 -2.17
CA GLN A 204 -14.13 -18.37 -1.34
C GLN A 204 -13.21 -19.04 -0.29
N GLN A 205 -12.03 -19.50 -0.70
CA GLN A 205 -11.05 -20.10 0.21
C GLN A 205 -10.56 -19.12 1.28
N GLN A 206 -10.47 -17.84 0.93
CA GLN A 206 -10.09 -16.77 1.86
C GLN A 206 -11.28 -16.21 2.68
N GLY A 207 -12.51 -16.67 2.41
CA GLY A 207 -13.71 -16.21 3.10
C GLY A 207 -14.10 -14.75 2.79
N TRP A 208 -13.80 -14.25 1.60
CA TRP A 208 -14.13 -12.88 1.15
C TRP A 208 -15.59 -12.77 0.69
N ASP A 209 -16.52 -13.08 1.59
CA ASP A 209 -17.98 -13.08 1.37
C ASP A 209 -18.63 -11.69 1.52
N THR A 210 -17.84 -10.65 1.83
CA THR A 210 -18.26 -9.24 1.78
C THR A 210 -17.19 -8.38 1.08
N PRO A 211 -17.58 -7.23 0.49
CA PRO A 211 -16.63 -6.27 -0.07
C PRO A 211 -15.52 -5.87 0.92
N GLU A 212 -15.84 -5.60 2.18
CA GLU A 212 -14.87 -5.18 3.19
C GLU A 212 -13.85 -6.26 3.51
N LYS A 213 -14.26 -7.54 3.53
CA LYS A 213 -13.33 -8.67 3.70
C LYS A 213 -12.38 -8.77 2.50
N ALA A 214 -12.88 -8.56 1.28
CA ALA A 214 -12.06 -8.55 0.07
C ALA A 214 -11.04 -7.40 0.06
N VAL A 215 -11.43 -6.19 0.51
CA VAL A 215 -10.48 -5.07 0.68
C VAL A 215 -9.38 -5.42 1.69
N ARG A 216 -9.75 -5.95 2.86
CA ARG A 216 -8.80 -6.28 3.93
C ARG A 216 -7.84 -7.41 3.53
N GLY A 217 -8.37 -8.52 3.02
CA GLY A 217 -7.56 -9.66 2.61
C GLY A 217 -6.68 -9.33 1.39
N GLY A 218 -7.19 -8.52 0.47
CA GLY A 218 -6.40 -7.99 -0.64
C GLY A 218 -5.26 -7.10 -0.19
N ALA A 219 -5.49 -6.18 0.75
CA ALA A 219 -4.42 -5.33 1.30
C ALA A 219 -3.32 -6.15 1.98
N GLU A 220 -3.69 -7.16 2.77
CA GLU A 220 -2.74 -8.08 3.41
C GLU A 220 -1.90 -8.83 2.36
N PHE A 221 -2.54 -9.33 1.29
CA PHE A 221 -1.84 -9.96 0.18
C PHE A 221 -0.89 -8.99 -0.52
N ILE A 222 -1.35 -7.77 -0.85
CA ILE A 222 -0.52 -6.76 -1.50
C ILE A 222 0.70 -6.42 -0.64
N HIS A 223 0.51 -6.25 0.67
CA HIS A 223 1.63 -6.02 1.58
C HIS A 223 2.61 -7.18 1.53
N ARG A 224 2.14 -8.40 1.78
CA ARG A 224 2.99 -9.58 1.92
C ARG A 224 3.76 -9.90 0.64
N GLU A 225 3.09 -9.86 -0.51
CA GLU A 225 3.69 -10.32 -1.77
C GLU A 225 4.53 -9.24 -2.44
N TYR A 226 4.18 -7.96 -2.28
CA TYR A 226 4.81 -6.88 -3.04
C TYR A 226 5.57 -5.85 -2.20
N LEU A 227 5.13 -5.58 -0.96
CA LEU A 227 5.69 -4.49 -0.13
C LEU A 227 6.47 -4.98 1.10
N ALA A 228 6.49 -6.29 1.36
CA ALA A 228 7.18 -6.86 2.51
C ALA A 228 8.71 -6.70 2.39
N ARG A 229 9.24 -6.64 1.16
CA ARG A 229 10.68 -6.48 0.90
C ARG A 229 11.18 -5.09 1.28
N ASP A 230 12.31 -5.03 1.97
CA ASP A 230 12.92 -3.78 2.46
C ASP A 230 13.58 -2.91 1.38
N ASN A 231 13.49 -3.31 0.11
CA ASN A 231 14.07 -2.60 -1.02
C ASN A 231 13.09 -2.35 -2.18
N GLN A 232 11.81 -2.73 -2.06
CA GLN A 232 10.80 -2.57 -3.12
C GLN A 232 9.44 -2.16 -2.56
N TYR A 233 9.28 -0.87 -2.26
CA TYR A 233 8.02 -0.29 -1.76
C TYR A 233 7.77 1.11 -2.32
N THR A 234 8.42 1.46 -3.41
CA THR A 234 8.10 2.62 -4.25
C THR A 234 7.89 2.10 -5.67
N LEU A 235 7.05 2.76 -6.47
CA LEU A 235 6.86 2.37 -7.88
C LEU A 235 8.21 2.29 -8.63
N TYR A 236 9.11 3.23 -8.35
CA TYR A 236 10.48 3.23 -8.87
C TYR A 236 11.24 1.95 -8.51
N SER A 237 11.28 1.61 -7.23
CA SER A 237 12.00 0.41 -6.76
C SER A 237 11.37 -0.90 -7.20
N MET A 238 10.03 -0.95 -7.33
CA MET A 238 9.32 -2.11 -7.88
C MET A 238 9.67 -2.31 -9.36
N ARG A 239 9.75 -1.22 -10.14
CA ARG A 239 10.11 -1.29 -11.56
C ARG A 239 11.58 -1.58 -11.79
N PHE A 240 12.47 -0.80 -11.19
CA PHE A 240 13.89 -0.82 -11.54
C PHE A 240 14.75 -1.62 -10.57
N ASN A 241 14.28 -1.91 -9.36
CA ASN A 241 15.01 -2.59 -8.30
C ASN A 241 16.46 -2.07 -8.14
N PRO A 242 16.66 -0.83 -7.64
CA PRO A 242 17.99 -0.24 -7.55
C PRO A 242 18.94 -1.05 -6.65
N ALA A 243 18.42 -1.82 -5.68
CA ALA A 243 19.22 -2.71 -4.84
C ALA A 243 19.78 -3.93 -5.59
N ASP A 244 19.10 -4.40 -6.64
CA ASP A 244 19.60 -5.44 -7.54
C ASP A 244 19.10 -5.21 -8.98
N PRO A 245 19.71 -4.27 -9.73
CA PRO A 245 19.15 -3.79 -11.01
C PRO A 245 18.94 -4.90 -12.04
N GLY A 246 17.79 -4.88 -12.69
CA GLY A 246 17.38 -5.86 -13.70
C GLY A 246 16.89 -7.20 -13.14
N ARG A 247 16.74 -7.34 -11.81
CA ARG A 247 16.22 -8.54 -11.15
C ARG A 247 14.91 -8.24 -10.43
N HIS A 248 14.01 -9.22 -10.38
CA HIS A 248 12.74 -9.16 -9.66
C HIS A 248 11.96 -7.85 -9.88
N GLN A 249 11.70 -7.56 -11.15
CA GLN A 249 11.00 -6.35 -11.56
C GLN A 249 9.51 -6.64 -11.67
N TYR A 250 8.70 -5.68 -11.21
CA TYR A 250 7.26 -5.82 -11.24
C TYR A 250 6.70 -5.81 -12.68
N ALA A 251 7.36 -5.10 -13.59
CA ALA A 251 6.95 -4.98 -14.99
C ALA A 251 8.17 -4.89 -15.91
N THR A 252 7.99 -5.32 -17.16
CA THR A 252 8.99 -5.18 -18.24
C THR A 252 8.96 -3.80 -18.90
N ASP A 253 7.82 -3.12 -18.88
CA ASP A 253 7.64 -1.77 -19.44
C ASP A 253 8.45 -0.72 -18.69
N VAL A 254 9.44 -0.09 -19.35
CA VAL A 254 10.24 1.01 -18.76
C VAL A 254 9.39 2.20 -18.31
N MET A 255 8.19 2.38 -18.85
CA MET A 255 7.26 3.48 -18.53
C MET A 255 6.31 3.16 -17.37
N TRP A 256 6.30 1.93 -16.87
CA TRP A 256 5.33 1.47 -15.87
C TRP A 256 5.27 2.38 -14.63
N ALA A 257 6.42 2.71 -14.04
CA ALA A 257 6.45 3.57 -12.86
C ALA A 257 5.93 4.98 -13.17
N HIS A 258 6.21 5.48 -14.37
CA HIS A 258 5.81 6.80 -14.82
C HIS A 258 4.29 6.91 -15.03
N HIS A 259 3.67 5.89 -15.62
CA HIS A 259 2.22 5.82 -15.80
C HIS A 259 1.49 5.75 -14.45
N ASN A 260 1.95 4.87 -13.56
CA ASN A 260 1.34 4.71 -12.25
C ASN A 260 1.54 5.96 -11.38
N ALA A 261 2.69 6.63 -11.45
CA ALA A 261 2.93 7.86 -10.69
C ALA A 261 2.03 9.02 -11.15
N ARG A 262 1.75 9.14 -12.45
CA ARG A 262 0.78 10.13 -12.94
C ARG A 262 -0.60 9.87 -12.37
N GLN A 263 -1.07 8.62 -12.44
CA GLN A 263 -2.38 8.25 -11.90
C GLN A 263 -2.47 8.52 -10.38
N MET A 264 -1.40 8.21 -9.64
CA MET A 264 -1.30 8.55 -8.21
C MET A 264 -1.37 10.06 -7.98
N ALA A 265 -0.63 10.85 -8.75
CA ALA A 265 -0.64 12.31 -8.64
C ALA A 265 -2.05 12.88 -8.88
N ASP A 266 -2.78 12.36 -9.88
CA ASP A 266 -4.15 12.75 -10.17
C ASP A 266 -5.10 12.45 -9.00
N TYR A 267 -4.97 11.29 -8.35
CA TYR A 267 -5.78 10.97 -7.17
C TYR A 267 -5.46 11.87 -5.97
N TYR A 268 -4.18 12.13 -5.70
CA TYR A 268 -3.81 13.08 -4.65
C TYR A 268 -4.37 14.48 -4.93
N LYS A 269 -4.29 14.93 -6.19
CA LYS A 269 -4.86 16.20 -6.64
C LYS A 269 -6.38 16.24 -6.46
N GLN A 270 -7.10 15.16 -6.82
CA GLN A 270 -8.55 15.05 -6.63
C GLN A 270 -8.95 15.20 -5.17
N LEU A 271 -8.19 14.59 -4.26
CA LEU A 271 -8.40 14.69 -2.81
C LEU A 271 -7.98 16.05 -2.21
N GLY A 272 -7.34 16.94 -2.98
CA GLY A 272 -6.72 18.15 -2.45
C GLY A 272 -5.63 17.86 -1.40
N ARG A 273 -4.92 16.74 -1.54
CA ARG A 273 -3.87 16.28 -0.62
C ARG A 273 -2.53 16.11 -1.34
N GLU A 274 -1.46 16.00 -0.56
CA GLU A 274 -0.13 15.64 -1.08
C GLU A 274 0.37 14.32 -0.48
N GLY A 275 1.27 13.65 -1.23
CA GLY A 275 2.03 12.54 -0.70
C GLY A 275 2.94 13.01 0.44
N ARG A 276 3.14 12.20 1.48
CA ARG A 276 3.94 12.58 2.66
C ARG A 276 5.27 11.87 2.78
N PHE A 277 5.30 10.56 2.56
CA PHE A 277 6.49 9.74 2.81
C PHE A 277 7.15 9.36 1.49
N PHE A 278 8.36 9.84 1.22
CA PHE A 278 9.09 9.55 0.00
C PHE A 278 10.40 8.81 0.28
N THR A 279 10.80 7.92 -0.62
CA THR A 279 12.10 7.23 -0.59
C THR A 279 12.84 7.43 -1.91
N ARG A 280 13.94 8.19 -1.86
CA ARG A 280 14.73 8.60 -3.02
C ARG A 280 16.05 7.81 -3.09
N HIS A 281 16.35 7.26 -4.26
CA HIS A 281 17.45 6.33 -4.50
C HIS A 281 18.60 6.99 -5.26
N TYR A 282 19.72 7.22 -4.59
CA TYR A 282 20.89 7.92 -5.15
C TYR A 282 21.97 6.91 -5.56
N TYR A 283 22.23 6.80 -6.86
CA TYR A 283 23.33 5.99 -7.40
C TYR A 283 24.69 6.51 -6.96
N LYS A 284 25.65 5.58 -6.76
CA LYS A 284 27.06 5.95 -6.54
C LYS A 284 27.55 6.79 -7.71
N ARG A 285 28.37 7.79 -7.36
CA ARG A 285 29.09 8.61 -8.32
C ARG A 285 30.32 7.87 -8.82
#